data_AF-A0A7L4BMC9-F1
#
_entry.id   AF-A0A7L4BMC9-F1
#
_cell.length_a   1.000
_cell.length_b   1.000
_cell.length_c   1.000
_cell.angle_alpha   90.00
_cell.angle_beta   90.00
_cell.angle_gamma   90.00
#
_symmetry.space_group_name_H-M   'P 1'
#
loop_
_entity.id
_entity.type
_entity.pdbx_description
1 polymer ?
#
loop_
_entity_poly.entity_id
_entity_poly.type
_entity_poly.pdbx_seq_one_letter_code
_entity_poly.pdbx_strand_id
1 'polypeptide(L)'
;MSQLQGSWEMHQQSVAYLPDTDVEAMAASTSLPDPAGEFDRNVPRICGVCGDRATGFHFNAMTCEGCKGFFRRSMKRKAMFTCPFNSDCKITKDNRRHCQACRLKRCVDIGMMKEFILTDEEVQRKREMILKRKEEEALKESLKPKLSEEQQKVIDILLEAHHKTYDPTYSDFTKFRPPMRSSASSRGAARSSSILTQDLSSEDSTDLFGSDAFSTFPEPVEPQMFSNLVLSEENDESSSMNIDFSHLSMLPHLADLVSYSIQKVIGFAKMIPGFRDLTAEDQIALLKSSAIEVIMLRSNQSFTLEDMSWTCGSNDFKYRVSDVTQ
;
A
#
# COMPACT_ATOMS: atom_id res chain seq x y z
N MET A 1 -33.00 -11.08 -15.55
CA MET A 1 -32.03 -11.23 -14.45
C MET A 1 -31.87 -12.71 -14.10
N SER A 2 -30.93 -13.45 -14.72
CA SER A 2 -30.59 -14.84 -14.29
C SER A 2 -29.29 -15.43 -14.91
N GLN A 3 -28.42 -14.65 -15.56
CA GLN A 3 -27.25 -15.18 -16.29
C GLN A 3 -25.90 -14.51 -16.00
N LEU A 4 -25.84 -13.57 -15.04
CA LEU A 4 -24.58 -12.92 -14.63
C LEU A 4 -24.07 -13.37 -13.24
N GLN A 5 -24.76 -14.31 -12.60
CA GLN A 5 -24.46 -14.74 -11.22
C GLN A 5 -23.48 -15.93 -11.16
N GLY A 6 -23.48 -16.81 -12.17
CA GLY A 6 -22.67 -18.04 -12.17
C GLY A 6 -21.17 -17.89 -12.46
N SER A 7 -20.69 -16.68 -12.82
CA SER A 7 -19.27 -16.47 -13.15
C SER A 7 -18.41 -16.11 -11.93
N TRP A 8 -19.03 -15.67 -10.83
CA TRP A 8 -18.32 -15.22 -9.62
C TRP A 8 -18.12 -16.35 -8.61
N GLU A 9 -19.06 -17.30 -8.51
CA GLU A 9 -19.02 -18.40 -7.53
C GLU A 9 -17.91 -19.43 -7.81
N MET A 10 -17.45 -19.57 -9.07
CA MET A 10 -16.32 -20.46 -9.40
C MET A 10 -14.94 -19.95 -8.96
N HIS A 11 -14.80 -18.67 -8.61
CA HIS A 11 -13.52 -18.08 -8.16
C HIS A 11 -13.33 -18.04 -6.64
N GLN A 12 -14.33 -18.46 -5.86
CA GLN A 12 -14.36 -18.26 -4.41
C GLN A 12 -14.17 -19.56 -3.58
N GLN A 13 -13.68 -20.63 -4.21
CA GLN A 13 -13.64 -21.97 -3.60
C GLN A 13 -12.22 -22.57 -3.45
N SER A 14 -11.19 -21.73 -3.25
CA SER A 14 -9.80 -22.17 -2.99
C SER A 14 -9.11 -21.52 -1.78
N VAL A 15 -9.82 -20.74 -0.96
CA VAL A 15 -9.27 -20.16 0.29
C VAL A 15 -9.81 -20.92 1.51
N ALA A 16 -9.46 -22.20 1.60
CA ALA A 16 -9.65 -23.00 2.81
C ALA A 16 -8.38 -22.93 3.66
N TYR A 17 -8.50 -22.36 4.85
CA TYR A 17 -7.42 -22.19 5.81
C TYR A 17 -7.22 -23.49 6.58
N LEU A 18 -6.12 -24.22 6.36
CA LEU A 18 -5.66 -25.32 7.21
C LEU A 18 -4.14 -25.23 7.44
N PRO A 19 -3.65 -25.50 8.67
CA PRO A 19 -2.24 -25.40 9.00
C PRO A 19 -1.51 -26.74 8.82
N ASP A 20 -0.82 -26.92 7.70
CA ASP A 20 0.10 -28.05 7.54
C ASP A 20 1.41 -27.79 8.29
N THR A 21 1.47 -28.28 9.52
CA THR A 21 2.73 -28.71 10.12
C THR A 21 3.18 -30.00 9.44
N ASP A 22 4.23 -29.96 8.63
CA ASP A 22 5.33 -30.91 8.86
C ASP A 22 6.67 -30.50 8.23
N VAL A 23 7.72 -31.08 8.82
CA VAL A 23 9.12 -30.77 8.58
C VAL A 23 9.70 -31.52 7.37
N GLU A 24 10.58 -30.88 6.60
CA GLU A 24 11.86 -31.51 6.21
C GLU A 24 12.92 -30.54 5.65
N ALA A 25 14.19 -30.86 5.91
CA ALA A 25 15.31 -29.92 5.75
C ALA A 25 16.13 -30.17 4.48
N MET A 26 16.27 -29.16 3.63
CA MET A 26 17.11 -29.19 2.42
C MET A 26 18.22 -28.14 2.41
N ALA A 27 19.07 -28.21 3.43
CA ALA A 27 20.51 -27.92 3.37
C ALA A 27 20.96 -26.69 2.54
N ALA A 28 20.49 -25.51 2.96
CA ALA A 28 21.37 -24.35 3.14
C ALA A 28 22.37 -24.63 4.29
N SER A 29 23.37 -23.75 4.46
CA SER A 29 24.37 -23.84 5.54
C SER A 29 23.72 -24.11 6.90
N THR A 30 23.96 -25.29 7.49
CA THR A 30 23.39 -25.66 8.80
C THR A 30 24.09 -24.93 9.95
N SER A 31 23.72 -23.67 10.14
CA SER A 31 23.62 -23.10 11.48
C SER A 31 22.24 -23.46 12.03
N LEU A 32 22.16 -24.53 12.81
CA LEU A 32 20.98 -24.79 13.65
C LEU A 32 20.83 -23.61 14.63
N PRO A 33 19.61 -23.12 14.91
CA PRO A 33 19.38 -22.26 16.07
C PRO A 33 19.38 -23.13 17.33
N ASP A 34 20.46 -23.07 18.12
CA ASP A 34 20.49 -23.67 19.45
C ASP A 34 19.51 -22.92 20.39
N PRO A 35 18.58 -23.61 21.08
CA PRO A 35 17.60 -22.98 21.96
C PRO A 35 18.15 -22.64 23.36
N ALA A 36 19.48 -22.62 23.53
CA ALA A 36 20.14 -22.22 24.78
C ALA A 36 21.56 -21.71 24.53
N GLY A 37 21.75 -20.39 24.60
CA GLY A 37 23.08 -19.77 24.65
C GLY A 37 23.26 -18.58 23.72
N GLU A 38 23.22 -17.37 24.29
CA GLU A 38 23.87 -16.20 23.70
C GLU A 38 25.38 -16.48 23.61
N PHE A 39 25.85 -16.97 22.46
CA PHE A 39 27.28 -17.14 22.24
C PHE A 39 27.97 -15.78 22.12
N ASP A 40 28.52 -15.34 23.25
CA ASP A 40 29.28 -14.09 23.42
C ASP A 40 30.16 -13.78 22.19
N ARG A 41 29.85 -12.65 21.55
CA ARG A 41 30.53 -12.17 20.33
C ARG A 41 32.00 -11.82 20.59
N ASN A 42 32.43 -11.70 21.85
CA ASN A 42 33.79 -11.33 22.22
C ASN A 42 34.74 -12.54 22.34
N VAL A 43 34.26 -13.79 22.26
CA VAL A 43 35.13 -14.98 22.34
C VAL A 43 35.85 -15.25 20.99
N PRO A 44 37.19 -15.25 20.94
CA PRO A 44 37.93 -15.52 19.70
C PRO A 44 37.66 -16.93 19.15
N ARG A 45 37.00 -17.01 18.00
CA ARG A 45 36.80 -18.27 17.27
C ARG A 45 38.12 -18.70 16.60
N ILE A 46 38.84 -19.65 17.21
CA ILE A 46 40.14 -20.14 16.76
C ILE A 46 40.01 -21.51 16.07
N CYS A 47 40.72 -21.72 14.96
CA CYS A 47 40.72 -22.97 14.18
C CYS A 47 41.51 -24.08 14.88
N GLY A 48 40.86 -25.17 15.29
CA GLY A 48 41.49 -26.28 16.02
C GLY A 48 42.63 -27.02 15.30
N VAL A 49 42.75 -26.83 13.98
CA VAL A 49 43.82 -27.42 13.14
C VAL A 49 45.10 -26.60 13.14
N CYS A 50 45.01 -25.27 13.13
CA CYS A 50 46.16 -24.40 12.80
C CYS A 50 46.23 -23.06 13.54
N GLY A 51 45.30 -22.75 14.46
CA GLY A 51 45.31 -21.50 15.22
C GLY A 51 44.88 -20.23 14.46
N ASP A 52 44.63 -20.32 13.15
CA ASP A 52 44.10 -19.21 12.35
C ASP A 52 42.64 -18.87 12.73
N ARG A 53 42.14 -17.69 12.37
CA ARG A 53 40.76 -17.27 12.66
C ARG A 53 39.76 -18.24 12.03
N ALA A 54 38.91 -18.87 12.84
CA ALA A 54 37.85 -19.76 12.36
C ALA A 54 36.69 -18.95 11.77
N THR A 55 36.01 -19.52 10.78
CA THR A 55 34.80 -18.95 10.17
C THR A 55 33.52 -19.62 10.68
N GLY A 56 33.64 -20.73 11.40
CA GLY A 56 32.52 -21.47 11.99
C GLY A 56 32.84 -22.96 12.12
N PHE A 57 31.80 -23.77 12.36
CA PHE A 57 31.89 -25.22 12.26
C PHE A 57 31.86 -25.64 10.79
N HIS A 58 32.82 -26.47 10.39
CA HIS A 58 32.84 -27.12 9.09
C HIS A 58 33.13 -28.59 9.28
N PHE A 59 32.28 -29.47 8.72
CA PHE A 59 32.42 -30.92 8.84
C PHE A 59 32.51 -31.38 10.32
N ASN A 60 31.67 -30.82 11.19
CA ASN A 60 31.64 -31.05 12.64
C ASN A 60 32.78 -30.44 13.49
N ALA A 61 33.67 -29.60 12.94
CA ALA A 61 34.74 -28.96 13.74
C ALA A 61 34.93 -27.45 13.49
N MET A 62 35.23 -26.69 14.55
CA MET A 62 35.52 -25.25 14.51
C MET A 62 36.83 -24.97 13.73
N THR A 63 36.70 -24.49 12.49
CA THR A 63 37.83 -24.34 11.57
C THR A 63 37.77 -23.11 10.68
N CYS A 64 38.90 -22.78 10.06
CA CYS A 64 39.00 -21.73 9.04
C CYS A 64 38.78 -22.29 7.62
N GLU A 65 38.40 -21.42 6.68
CA GLU A 65 38.20 -21.77 5.26
C GLU A 65 39.41 -22.52 4.65
N GLY A 66 40.62 -22.17 5.06
CA GLY A 66 41.85 -22.82 4.60
C GLY A 66 41.93 -24.31 4.98
N CYS A 67 41.41 -24.71 6.15
CA CYS A 67 41.41 -26.10 6.61
C CYS A 67 40.16 -26.86 6.14
N LYS A 68 38.98 -26.22 6.16
CA LYS A 68 37.75 -26.69 5.49
C LYS A 68 38.01 -27.10 4.03
N GLY A 69 38.59 -26.20 3.24
CA GLY A 69 38.88 -26.43 1.84
C GLY A 69 39.96 -27.48 1.60
N PHE A 70 40.94 -27.60 2.50
CA PHE A 70 41.95 -28.65 2.47
C PHE A 70 41.31 -30.03 2.73
N PHE A 71 40.65 -30.20 3.88
CA PHE A 71 39.98 -31.44 4.29
C PHE A 71 39.02 -31.96 3.22
N ARG A 72 38.15 -31.09 2.69
CA ARG A 72 37.20 -31.43 1.61
C ARG A 72 37.91 -32.00 0.37
N ARG A 73 39.00 -31.39 -0.08
CA ARG A 73 39.75 -31.85 -1.26
C ARG A 73 40.50 -33.16 -0.99
N SER A 74 41.09 -33.29 0.19
CA SER A 74 41.83 -34.49 0.59
C SER A 74 40.91 -35.70 0.68
N MET A 75 39.75 -35.56 1.32
CA MET A 75 38.77 -36.64 1.44
C MET A 75 38.12 -36.98 0.08
N LYS A 76 37.66 -36.00 -0.71
CA LYS A 76 37.07 -36.28 -2.04
C LYS A 76 38.03 -37.02 -2.97
N ARG A 77 39.33 -36.69 -2.95
CA ARG A 77 40.35 -37.32 -3.80
C ARG A 77 40.97 -38.58 -3.19
N LYS A 78 40.52 -39.00 -1.99
CA LYS A 78 41.15 -40.09 -1.21
C LYS A 78 42.67 -39.91 -1.09
N ALA A 79 43.11 -38.66 -0.90
CA ALA A 79 44.51 -38.27 -1.01
C ALA A 79 45.36 -38.87 0.11
N MET A 80 46.35 -39.67 -0.28
CA MET A 80 47.36 -40.22 0.61
C MET A 80 48.56 -39.27 0.65
N PHE A 81 49.00 -38.88 1.85
CA PHE A 81 50.14 -38.01 2.06
C PHE A 81 51.15 -38.67 3.00
N THR A 82 52.42 -38.63 2.63
CA THR A 82 53.53 -39.05 3.50
C THR A 82 54.09 -37.82 4.23
N CYS A 83 54.48 -37.99 5.50
CA CYS A 83 55.20 -36.93 6.20
C CYS A 83 56.66 -36.91 5.73
N PRO A 84 57.23 -35.75 5.35
CA PRO A 84 58.67 -35.64 5.08
C PRO A 84 59.52 -35.50 6.36
N PHE A 85 58.90 -35.64 7.54
CA PHE A 85 59.49 -35.55 8.88
C PHE A 85 58.94 -36.72 9.74
N ASN A 86 58.93 -36.58 11.06
CA ASN A 86 58.63 -37.66 12.01
C ASN A 86 57.12 -37.92 12.28
N SER A 87 56.22 -37.53 11.35
CA SER A 87 54.75 -37.71 11.45
C SER A 87 54.06 -37.07 12.68
N ASP A 88 54.72 -36.07 13.27
CA ASP A 88 54.39 -35.37 14.53
C ASP A 88 54.30 -33.83 14.38
N CYS A 89 54.47 -33.31 13.17
CA CYS A 89 54.59 -31.87 12.90
C CYS A 89 53.45 -31.01 13.50
N LYS A 90 53.81 -30.08 14.40
CA LYS A 90 52.89 -29.07 14.96
C LYS A 90 52.39 -28.12 13.88
N ILE A 91 51.09 -28.14 13.59
CA ILE A 91 50.46 -27.32 12.54
C ILE A 91 50.07 -25.93 13.06
N THR A 92 50.51 -24.88 12.37
CA THR A 92 50.22 -23.46 12.65
C THR A 92 49.73 -22.74 11.39
N LYS A 93 49.25 -21.50 11.53
CA LYS A 93 48.74 -20.66 10.42
C LYS A 93 49.74 -20.56 9.27
N ASP A 94 51.01 -20.36 9.61
CA ASP A 94 52.09 -20.09 8.68
C ASP A 94 52.67 -21.40 8.14
N ASN A 95 52.80 -22.43 9.01
CA ASN A 95 53.46 -23.67 8.60
C ASN A 95 52.52 -24.73 7.97
N ARG A 96 51.19 -24.58 8.01
CA ARG A 96 50.17 -25.54 7.50
C ARG A 96 50.26 -25.92 6.01
N ARG A 97 51.24 -25.43 5.26
CA ARG A 97 51.53 -25.85 3.88
C ARG A 97 52.68 -26.85 3.77
N HIS A 98 53.59 -26.92 4.76
CA HIS A 98 54.82 -27.72 4.69
C HIS A 98 54.61 -29.22 4.88
N CYS A 99 53.59 -29.63 5.64
CA CYS A 99 53.26 -31.05 5.82
C CYS A 99 51.75 -31.29 5.66
N GLN A 100 51.36 -31.91 4.54
CA GLN A 100 49.96 -32.23 4.25
C GLN A 100 49.49 -33.46 5.04
N ALA A 101 50.37 -34.42 5.34
CA ALA A 101 50.07 -35.61 6.13
C ALA A 101 49.65 -35.25 7.57
N CYS A 102 50.52 -34.57 8.33
CA CYS A 102 50.21 -34.16 9.70
C CYS A 102 49.03 -33.19 9.78
N ARG A 103 48.81 -32.38 8.74
CA ARG A 103 47.63 -31.52 8.64
C ARG A 103 46.33 -32.31 8.44
N LEU A 104 46.32 -33.32 7.58
CA LEU A 104 45.13 -34.16 7.35
C LEU A 104 44.82 -35.00 8.58
N LYS A 105 45.86 -35.59 9.20
CA LYS A 105 45.77 -36.26 10.50
C LYS A 105 45.13 -35.32 11.54
N ARG A 106 45.70 -34.11 11.72
CA ARG A 106 45.16 -33.13 12.67
C ARG A 106 43.72 -32.68 12.36
N CYS A 107 43.29 -32.65 11.10
CA CYS A 107 41.89 -32.41 10.76
C CYS A 107 40.97 -33.54 11.29
N VAL A 108 41.35 -34.80 11.10
CA VAL A 108 40.59 -35.95 11.63
C VAL A 108 40.64 -35.97 13.16
N ASP A 109 41.80 -35.73 13.76
CA ASP A 109 42.00 -35.74 15.22
C ASP A 109 41.11 -34.73 15.98
N ILE A 110 40.70 -33.62 15.33
CA ILE A 110 39.77 -32.64 15.92
C ILE A 110 38.30 -32.93 15.61
N GLY A 111 37.99 -34.10 15.05
CA GLY A 111 36.62 -34.52 14.74
C GLY A 111 36.06 -34.03 13.41
N MET A 112 36.90 -33.67 12.42
CA MET A 112 36.38 -33.41 11.06
C MET A 112 35.92 -34.71 10.41
N MET A 113 34.63 -34.80 10.07
CA MET A 113 33.97 -35.99 9.54
C MET A 113 33.78 -35.91 8.02
N LYS A 114 34.13 -36.97 7.29
CA LYS A 114 34.02 -37.02 5.82
C LYS A 114 32.57 -37.19 5.34
N GLU A 115 31.71 -37.68 6.22
CA GLU A 115 30.30 -38.01 6.02
C GLU A 115 29.47 -36.74 5.71
N PHE A 116 29.91 -35.57 6.19
CA PHE A 116 29.32 -34.26 5.84
C PHE A 116 29.84 -33.68 4.51
N ILE A 117 30.66 -34.40 3.75
CA ILE A 117 31.10 -33.98 2.41
C ILE A 117 30.15 -34.58 1.38
N LEU A 118 29.26 -33.75 0.83
CA LEU A 118 28.35 -34.17 -0.24
C LEU A 118 29.10 -34.84 -1.40
N THR A 119 28.58 -35.98 -1.82
CA THR A 119 28.95 -36.71 -3.03
C THR A 119 28.70 -35.86 -4.28
N ASP A 120 29.27 -36.25 -5.42
CA ASP A 120 29.06 -35.51 -6.66
C ASP A 120 27.63 -35.70 -7.19
N GLU A 121 26.99 -36.83 -6.92
CA GLU A 121 25.57 -37.09 -7.20
C GLU A 121 24.63 -36.17 -6.40
N GLU A 122 24.87 -35.99 -5.09
CA GLU A 122 24.05 -35.09 -4.27
C GLU A 122 24.25 -33.61 -4.66
N VAL A 123 25.47 -33.23 -5.04
CA VAL A 123 25.74 -31.90 -5.60
C VAL A 123 25.00 -31.70 -6.92
N GLN A 124 24.96 -32.72 -7.77
CA GLN A 124 24.24 -32.67 -9.05
C GLN A 124 22.73 -32.58 -8.86
N ARG A 125 22.14 -33.43 -8.01
CA ARG A 125 20.71 -33.40 -7.64
C ARG A 125 20.28 -32.05 -7.09
N LYS A 126 21.12 -31.41 -6.25
CA LYS A 126 20.87 -30.04 -5.76
C LYS A 126 20.90 -29.00 -6.86
N ARG A 127 21.79 -29.11 -7.85
CA ARG A 127 21.85 -28.19 -9.00
C ARG A 127 20.60 -28.31 -9.87
N GLU A 128 20.15 -29.52 -10.14
CA GLU A 128 18.94 -29.82 -10.91
C GLU A 128 17.69 -29.27 -10.20
N MET A 129 17.57 -29.48 -8.88
CA MET A 129 16.50 -28.90 -8.07
C MET A 129 16.48 -27.36 -8.12
N ILE A 130 17.65 -26.71 -8.05
CA ILE A 130 17.77 -25.25 -8.14
C ILE A 130 17.41 -24.75 -9.55
N LEU A 131 17.80 -25.47 -10.59
CA LEU A 131 17.46 -25.13 -11.98
C LEU A 131 15.95 -25.24 -12.22
N LYS A 132 15.34 -26.38 -11.84
CA LYS A 132 13.90 -26.61 -11.94
C LYS A 132 13.09 -25.54 -11.20
N ARG A 133 13.50 -25.18 -9.97
CA ARG A 133 12.85 -24.10 -9.21
C ARG A 133 12.91 -22.75 -9.94
N LYS A 134 14.04 -22.42 -10.58
CA LYS A 134 14.18 -21.18 -11.38
C LYS A 134 13.31 -21.21 -12.63
N GLU A 135 13.19 -22.36 -13.29
CA GLU A 135 12.31 -22.54 -14.46
C GLU A 135 10.83 -22.40 -14.06
N GLU A 136 10.42 -23.00 -12.95
CA GLU A 136 9.06 -22.86 -12.38
C GLU A 136 8.76 -21.41 -11.97
N GLU A 137 9.72 -20.71 -11.35
CA GLU A 137 9.60 -19.30 -10.95
C GLU A 137 9.50 -18.37 -12.17
N ALA A 138 10.34 -18.57 -13.19
CA ALA A 138 10.29 -17.82 -14.45
C ALA A 138 9.00 -18.09 -15.24
N LEU A 139 8.52 -19.34 -15.26
CA LEU A 139 7.23 -19.68 -15.88
C LEU A 139 6.07 -18.97 -15.14
N LYS A 140 6.06 -19.00 -13.81
CA LYS A 140 5.07 -18.30 -12.98
C LYS A 140 5.11 -16.78 -13.20
N GLU A 141 6.28 -16.19 -13.36
CA GLU A 141 6.43 -14.78 -13.71
C GLU A 141 5.93 -14.47 -15.13
N SER A 142 6.17 -15.35 -16.10
CA SER A 142 5.67 -15.21 -17.47
C SER A 142 4.15 -15.31 -17.59
N LEU A 143 3.51 -16.11 -16.71
CA LEU A 143 2.06 -16.28 -16.61
C LEU A 143 1.38 -15.16 -15.80
N LYS A 144 2.14 -14.28 -15.13
CA LYS A 144 1.57 -13.16 -14.39
C LYS A 144 0.92 -12.19 -15.38
N PRO A 145 -0.38 -11.86 -15.24
CA PRO A 145 -1.04 -10.93 -16.15
C PRO A 145 -0.33 -9.58 -16.11
N LYS A 146 0.13 -9.13 -17.27
CA LYS A 146 0.68 -7.80 -17.50
C LYS A 146 -0.40 -6.96 -18.16
N LEU A 147 -0.55 -5.72 -17.72
CA LEU A 147 -1.47 -4.78 -18.36
C LEU A 147 -0.98 -4.51 -19.78
N SER A 148 -1.91 -4.36 -20.72
CA SER A 148 -1.58 -3.84 -22.05
C SER A 148 -1.18 -2.36 -21.96
N GLU A 149 -0.50 -1.85 -22.99
CA GLU A 149 -0.12 -0.44 -23.06
C GLU A 149 -1.34 0.48 -23.05
N GLU A 150 -2.44 0.06 -23.69
CA GLU A 150 -3.73 0.75 -23.67
C GLU A 150 -4.36 0.73 -22.28
N GLN A 151 -4.32 -0.40 -21.57
CA GLN A 151 -4.83 -0.48 -20.19
C GLN A 151 -4.05 0.42 -19.23
N GLN A 152 -2.72 0.45 -19.35
CA GLN A 152 -1.88 1.36 -18.55
C GLN A 152 -2.24 2.83 -18.85
N LYS A 153 -2.35 3.19 -20.13
CA LYS A 153 -2.73 4.55 -20.55
C LYS A 153 -4.11 4.96 -20.02
N VAL A 154 -5.08 4.06 -19.97
CA VAL A 154 -6.40 4.32 -19.37
C VAL A 154 -6.27 4.57 -17.86
N ILE A 155 -5.48 3.77 -17.15
CA ILE A 155 -5.21 3.99 -15.72
C ILE A 155 -4.56 5.35 -15.48
N ASP A 156 -3.55 5.72 -16.27
CA ASP A 156 -2.85 7.00 -16.11
C ASP A 156 -3.81 8.19 -16.31
N ILE A 157 -4.71 8.11 -17.30
CA ILE A 157 -5.77 9.12 -17.54
C ILE A 157 -6.73 9.20 -16.33
N LEU A 158 -7.15 8.06 -15.77
CA LEU A 158 -8.07 8.01 -14.63
C LEU A 158 -7.43 8.51 -13.32
N LEU A 159 -6.14 8.24 -13.11
CA LEU A 159 -5.38 8.77 -11.98
C LEU A 159 -5.23 10.29 -12.09
N GLU A 160 -4.86 10.80 -13.27
CA GLU A 160 -4.77 12.23 -13.54
C GLU A 160 -6.13 12.94 -13.39
N ALA A 161 -7.21 12.30 -13.85
CA ALA A 161 -8.58 12.77 -13.63
C ALA A 161 -8.94 12.82 -12.14
N HIS A 162 -8.53 11.81 -11.35
CA HIS A 162 -8.75 11.80 -9.92
C HIS A 162 -8.00 12.96 -9.24
N HIS A 163 -6.69 13.10 -9.47
CA HIS A 163 -5.87 14.16 -8.87
C HIS A 163 -6.33 15.58 -9.23
N LYS A 164 -6.81 15.81 -10.46
CA LYS A 164 -7.37 17.11 -10.86
C LYS A 164 -8.73 17.44 -10.23
N THR A 165 -9.46 16.44 -9.75
CA THR A 165 -10.86 16.59 -9.32
C THR A 165 -11.10 16.20 -7.87
N TYR A 166 -10.06 15.81 -7.15
CA TYR A 166 -10.13 15.46 -5.75
C TYR A 166 -8.84 15.92 -5.06
N ASP A 167 -9.01 16.79 -4.06
CA ASP A 167 -7.92 17.30 -3.23
C ASP A 167 -7.96 16.60 -1.86
N PRO A 168 -7.00 15.70 -1.55
CA PRO A 168 -6.94 15.01 -0.26
C PRO A 168 -6.60 15.95 0.92
N THR A 169 -6.13 17.18 0.65
CA THR A 169 -5.85 18.18 1.70
C THR A 169 -7.07 19.02 2.05
N TYR A 170 -8.14 18.95 1.24
CA TYR A 170 -9.36 19.74 1.39
C TYR A 170 -9.11 21.26 1.49
N SER A 171 -8.09 21.78 0.79
CA SER A 171 -7.69 23.19 0.84
C SER A 171 -8.82 24.15 0.45
N ASP A 172 -9.64 23.76 -0.54
CA ASP A 172 -10.82 24.47 -0.99
C ASP A 172 -11.91 24.62 0.10
N PHE A 173 -11.94 23.77 1.15
CA PHE A 173 -13.00 23.78 2.16
C PHE A 173 -13.04 25.09 2.97
N THR A 174 -11.91 25.78 3.09
CA THR A 174 -11.81 27.10 3.74
C THR A 174 -12.66 28.21 3.08
N LYS A 175 -13.16 27.97 1.85
CA LYS A 175 -14.01 28.90 1.10
C LYS A 175 -15.51 28.74 1.39
N PHE A 176 -15.89 27.67 2.10
CA PHE A 176 -17.29 27.35 2.39
C PHE A 176 -17.76 28.02 3.67
N ARG A 177 -19.08 28.12 3.83
CA ARG A 177 -19.70 28.51 5.10
C ARG A 177 -19.25 27.52 6.20
N PRO A 178 -18.95 27.96 7.43
CA PRO A 178 -18.65 27.03 8.51
C PRO A 178 -19.87 26.18 8.92
N PRO A 179 -19.67 24.92 9.37
CA PRO A 179 -20.69 24.12 10.04
C PRO A 179 -21.40 24.85 11.17
N MET A 180 -22.72 25.02 11.08
CA MET A 180 -23.55 25.62 12.13
C MET A 180 -24.24 24.52 12.95
N ARG A 181 -23.80 24.33 14.20
CA ARG A 181 -24.38 23.36 15.15
C ARG A 181 -25.30 24.06 16.16
N SER A 182 -26.48 23.51 16.41
CA SER A 182 -27.44 24.06 17.38
C SER A 182 -27.00 23.81 18.83
N SER A 183 -26.47 24.87 19.45
CA SER A 183 -26.22 25.07 20.89
C SER A 183 -24.91 24.53 21.52
N ALA A 184 -24.02 25.48 21.82
CA ALA A 184 -23.42 25.63 23.15
C ALA A 184 -23.10 27.11 23.39
N SER A 185 -23.48 27.65 24.56
CA SER A 185 -23.30 29.07 24.88
C SER A 185 -21.83 29.43 25.11
N SER A 186 -21.17 30.03 24.11
CA SER A 186 -19.92 30.77 24.32
C SER A 186 -20.06 32.24 23.88
N ARG A 187 -20.05 33.15 24.87
CA ARG A 187 -19.85 34.59 24.62
C ARG A 187 -18.41 34.81 24.17
N GLY A 188 -18.13 34.64 22.88
CA GLY A 188 -16.89 35.02 22.22
C GLY A 188 -17.18 36.08 21.16
N ALA A 189 -16.60 37.26 21.28
CA ALA A 189 -16.84 38.36 20.35
C ALA A 189 -16.14 38.11 18.99
N ALA A 190 -16.83 37.44 18.07
CA ALA A 190 -16.46 37.44 16.67
C ALA A 190 -16.71 38.85 16.10
N ARG A 191 -15.63 39.59 15.85
CA ARG A 191 -15.70 40.92 15.22
C ARG A 191 -16.16 40.76 13.77
N SER A 192 -17.15 41.56 13.36
CA SER A 192 -17.59 41.60 11.96
C SER A 192 -16.41 41.99 11.05
N SER A 193 -15.98 41.06 10.20
CA SER A 193 -15.06 41.35 9.09
C SER A 193 -15.90 41.79 7.90
N SER A 194 -16.01 43.11 7.69
CA SER A 194 -16.60 43.69 6.50
C SER A 194 -15.84 43.23 5.25
N ILE A 195 -16.55 42.66 4.27
CA ILE A 195 -15.96 42.34 2.97
C ILE A 195 -15.65 43.65 2.24
N LEU A 196 -14.39 43.80 1.83
CA LEU A 196 -13.96 44.87 0.92
C LEU A 196 -14.38 44.49 -0.50
N THR A 197 -15.23 45.31 -1.12
CA THR A 197 -15.43 45.29 -2.58
C THR A 197 -14.15 45.78 -3.24
N GLN A 198 -13.49 44.92 -4.01
CA GLN A 198 -12.30 45.30 -4.76
C GLN A 198 -12.68 45.66 -6.20
N ASP A 199 -12.54 46.94 -6.51
CA ASP A 199 -12.86 47.59 -7.78
C ASP A 199 -11.86 47.19 -8.89
N LEU A 200 -12.36 46.89 -10.09
CA LEU A 200 -11.59 46.76 -11.32
C LEU A 200 -12.42 47.30 -12.49
N SER A 201 -11.92 48.36 -13.13
CA SER A 201 -12.61 49.12 -14.17
C SER A 201 -12.07 48.87 -15.58
N SER A 202 -12.99 48.52 -16.50
CA SER A 202 -13.11 48.99 -17.90
C SER A 202 -11.88 49.11 -18.83
N GLU A 203 -11.78 48.22 -19.82
CA GLU A 203 -11.49 48.42 -21.27
C GLU A 203 -12.00 47.15 -22.02
N ASP A 204 -12.50 47.10 -23.27
CA ASP A 204 -13.27 48.04 -24.14
C ASP A 204 -14.06 47.18 -25.19
N SER A 205 -14.50 47.73 -26.32
CA SER A 205 -15.56 47.23 -27.22
C SER A 205 -15.10 46.50 -28.50
N THR A 206 -15.88 45.53 -29.00
CA THR A 206 -16.41 45.40 -30.41
C THR A 206 -16.93 43.98 -30.75
N ASP A 207 -17.69 43.85 -31.84
CA ASP A 207 -18.67 42.78 -32.12
C ASP A 207 -18.15 41.43 -32.67
N LEU A 208 -19.02 40.41 -32.53
CA LEU A 208 -19.58 39.57 -33.62
C LEU A 208 -19.34 38.03 -33.61
N PHE A 209 -20.46 37.30 -33.43
CA PHE A 209 -20.72 35.87 -33.77
C PHE A 209 -19.97 34.72 -33.06
N GLY A 210 -20.76 33.80 -32.45
CA GLY A 210 -20.54 32.35 -32.63
C GLY A 210 -20.49 31.45 -31.39
N SER A 211 -21.63 30.83 -31.07
CA SER A 211 -21.74 29.49 -30.44
C SER A 211 -21.19 29.28 -29.02
N ASP A 212 -22.00 29.51 -27.97
CA ASP A 212 -21.74 28.94 -26.65
C ASP A 212 -23.01 28.76 -25.77
N ALA A 213 -23.76 27.66 -25.99
CA ALA A 213 -25.02 27.38 -25.30
C ALA A 213 -24.85 26.72 -23.91
N PHE A 214 -23.77 27.04 -23.18
CA PHE A 214 -23.51 26.54 -21.82
C PHE A 214 -22.95 27.60 -20.86
N SER A 215 -22.65 28.81 -21.36
CA SER A 215 -21.81 29.79 -20.64
C SER A 215 -22.59 30.90 -19.92
N THR A 216 -23.88 30.69 -19.60
CA THR A 216 -24.66 31.66 -18.79
C THR A 216 -25.70 30.98 -17.90
N PHE A 217 -25.35 30.80 -16.63
CA PHE A 217 -26.31 30.78 -15.52
C PHE A 217 -25.91 31.89 -14.53
N PRO A 218 -26.85 32.46 -13.75
CA PRO A 218 -26.65 33.79 -13.16
C PRO A 218 -25.57 33.86 -12.08
N GLU A 219 -25.09 35.09 -11.83
CA GLU A 219 -24.35 35.45 -10.63
C GLU A 219 -25.05 34.96 -9.34
N PRO A 220 -24.30 34.78 -8.24
CA PRO A 220 -24.85 34.28 -6.99
C PRO A 220 -25.88 35.26 -6.41
N VAL A 221 -27.16 34.95 -6.62
CA VAL A 221 -28.26 35.67 -5.96
C VAL A 221 -28.14 35.46 -4.46
N GLU A 222 -28.00 36.57 -3.74
CA GLU A 222 -27.98 36.62 -2.28
C GLU A 222 -29.20 35.87 -1.70
N PRO A 223 -29.03 34.86 -0.82
CA PRO A 223 -30.16 34.12 -0.27
C PRO A 223 -30.86 34.90 0.86
N GLN A 224 -31.49 36.03 0.52
CA GLN A 224 -32.41 36.75 1.43
C GLN A 224 -33.81 36.12 1.49
N MET A 225 -34.05 35.04 0.74
CA MET A 225 -35.32 34.31 0.64
C MET A 225 -35.23 32.89 1.22
N PHE A 226 -34.95 32.78 2.53
CA PHE A 226 -35.19 31.53 3.28
C PHE A 226 -35.83 31.71 4.67
N SER A 227 -36.00 32.95 5.16
CA SER A 227 -36.58 33.23 6.49
C SER A 227 -38.01 33.77 6.46
N ASN A 228 -38.60 34.06 5.30
CA ASN A 228 -39.93 34.68 5.16
C ASN A 228 -40.79 34.01 4.09
N LEU A 229 -41.01 32.70 4.22
CA LEU A 229 -42.07 32.00 3.48
C LEU A 229 -43.36 32.05 4.32
N VAL A 230 -43.92 33.24 4.45
CA VAL A 230 -45.28 33.42 4.99
C VAL A 230 -46.26 33.02 3.90
N LEU A 231 -46.71 31.76 3.97
CA LEU A 231 -47.90 31.35 3.22
C LEU A 231 -49.10 32.05 3.85
N SER A 232 -49.80 32.85 3.04
CA SER A 232 -51.10 33.40 3.38
C SER A 232 -52.09 32.24 3.47
N GLU A 233 -52.38 31.73 4.66
CA GLU A 233 -53.36 30.66 4.85
C GLU A 233 -54.79 31.19 4.63
N GLU A 234 -55.30 31.03 3.41
CA GLU A 234 -56.75 30.96 3.20
C GLU A 234 -57.28 29.64 3.77
N ASN A 235 -57.58 29.67 5.07
CA ASN A 235 -58.52 28.82 5.80
C ASN A 235 -58.86 27.45 5.17
N ASP A 236 -58.10 26.41 5.51
CA ASP A 236 -58.57 25.03 5.41
C ASP A 236 -58.05 24.16 6.57
N GLU A 237 -58.94 23.34 7.13
CA GLU A 237 -58.70 22.58 8.35
C GLU A 237 -57.88 21.30 8.06
N SER A 238 -56.55 21.42 8.01
CA SER A 238 -55.65 20.27 8.02
C SER A 238 -54.38 20.52 8.84
N SER A 239 -53.89 19.49 9.51
CA SER A 239 -52.85 19.60 10.54
C SER A 239 -51.51 20.09 9.98
N SER A 240 -51.22 21.38 10.12
CA SER A 240 -49.94 21.96 9.72
C SER A 240 -48.80 21.41 10.58
N MET A 241 -48.00 20.53 9.98
CA MET A 241 -46.76 20.02 10.58
C MET A 241 -45.76 21.18 10.62
N ASN A 242 -45.69 21.87 11.76
CA ASN A 242 -44.70 22.93 12.00
C ASN A 242 -43.31 22.28 12.08
N ILE A 243 -42.60 22.20 10.95
CA ILE A 243 -41.25 21.64 10.89
C ILE A 243 -40.28 22.64 11.52
N ASP A 244 -39.69 22.27 12.65
CA ASP A 244 -38.70 23.10 13.34
C ASP A 244 -37.38 23.16 12.54
N PHE A 245 -37.21 24.25 11.78
CA PHE A 245 -36.02 24.51 10.99
C PHE A 245 -34.74 24.69 11.81
N SER A 246 -34.80 24.85 13.15
CA SER A 246 -33.60 24.90 13.99
C SER A 246 -32.78 23.60 13.89
N HIS A 247 -33.48 22.48 13.65
CA HIS A 247 -32.89 21.17 13.45
C HIS A 247 -32.10 21.03 12.13
N LEU A 248 -32.32 21.93 11.18
CA LEU A 248 -31.72 21.89 9.84
C LEU A 248 -30.57 22.88 9.66
N SER A 249 -30.00 23.38 10.78
CA SER A 249 -28.92 24.38 10.81
C SER A 249 -27.68 24.00 9.98
N MET A 250 -27.39 22.71 9.82
CA MET A 250 -26.31 22.19 8.98
C MET A 250 -26.64 22.12 7.47
N LEU A 251 -27.91 22.13 7.06
CA LEU A 251 -28.30 21.88 5.66
C LEU A 251 -27.69 22.85 4.64
N PRO A 252 -27.62 24.18 4.85
CA PRO A 252 -27.05 25.08 3.85
C PRO A 252 -25.59 24.74 3.54
N HIS A 253 -24.80 24.45 4.57
CA HIS A 253 -23.41 24.04 4.42
C HIS A 253 -23.27 22.70 3.68
N LEU A 254 -24.08 21.71 4.06
CA LEU A 254 -24.08 20.40 3.40
C LEU A 254 -24.53 20.51 1.93
N ALA A 255 -25.47 21.40 1.60
CA ALA A 255 -25.89 21.67 0.23
C ALA A 255 -24.76 22.30 -0.61
N ASP A 256 -24.00 23.24 -0.06
CA ASP A 256 -22.82 23.82 -0.72
C ASP A 256 -21.76 22.74 -0.99
N LEU A 257 -21.45 21.90 0.01
CA LEU A 257 -20.49 20.79 -0.14
C LEU A 257 -20.93 19.74 -1.15
N VAL A 258 -22.20 19.34 -1.16
CA VAL A 258 -22.75 18.39 -2.13
C VAL A 258 -22.70 18.98 -3.54
N SER A 259 -23.07 20.26 -3.70
CA SER A 259 -23.02 20.96 -4.99
C SER A 259 -21.61 21.01 -5.57
N TYR A 260 -20.63 21.39 -4.75
CA TYR A 260 -19.20 21.34 -5.10
C TYR A 260 -18.73 19.92 -5.45
N SER A 261 -19.14 18.92 -4.66
CA SER A 261 -18.74 17.53 -4.87
C SER A 261 -19.31 16.97 -6.18
N ILE A 262 -20.55 17.33 -6.54
CA ILE A 262 -21.16 17.03 -7.84
C ILE A 262 -20.36 17.67 -8.97
N GLN A 263 -19.99 18.96 -8.88
CA GLN A 263 -19.15 19.63 -9.89
C GLN A 263 -17.81 18.90 -10.11
N LYS A 264 -17.17 18.45 -9.02
CA LYS A 264 -15.92 17.65 -9.09
C LYS A 264 -16.14 16.27 -9.71
N VAL A 265 -17.26 15.60 -9.46
CA VAL A 265 -17.62 14.33 -10.14
C VAL A 265 -17.89 14.55 -11.63
N ILE A 266 -18.57 15.65 -12.01
CA ILE A 266 -18.77 16.02 -13.43
C ILE A 266 -17.43 16.28 -14.11
N GLY A 267 -16.52 17.01 -13.44
CA GLY A 267 -15.14 17.23 -13.92
C GLY A 267 -14.38 15.92 -14.13
N PHE A 268 -14.55 14.96 -13.22
CA PHE A 268 -13.94 13.63 -13.32
C PHE A 268 -14.49 12.84 -14.51
N ALA A 269 -15.83 12.75 -14.62
CA ALA A 269 -16.49 12.04 -15.70
C ALA A 269 -16.09 12.58 -17.09
N LYS A 270 -15.99 13.91 -17.25
CA LYS A 270 -15.54 14.57 -18.48
C LYS A 270 -14.11 14.18 -18.92
N MET A 271 -13.28 13.61 -18.04
CA MET A 271 -11.95 13.11 -18.36
C MET A 271 -11.88 11.60 -18.61
N ILE A 272 -12.96 10.84 -18.35
CA ILE A 272 -13.01 9.40 -18.62
C ILE A 272 -13.04 9.17 -20.14
N PRO A 273 -12.13 8.34 -20.71
CA PRO A 273 -12.17 7.98 -22.13
C PRO A 273 -13.54 7.44 -22.56
N GLY A 274 -14.07 7.93 -23.67
CA GLY A 274 -15.40 7.53 -24.19
C GLY A 274 -16.59 8.29 -23.58
N PHE A 275 -16.47 8.92 -22.40
CA PHE A 275 -17.63 9.55 -21.74
C PHE A 275 -18.20 10.73 -22.54
N ARG A 276 -17.34 11.53 -23.18
CA ARG A 276 -17.75 12.68 -24.00
C ARG A 276 -18.35 12.30 -25.36
N ASP A 277 -18.17 11.05 -25.77
CA ASP A 277 -18.66 10.51 -27.05
C ASP A 277 -20.10 9.94 -26.90
N LEU A 278 -20.57 9.77 -25.66
CA LEU A 278 -21.95 9.41 -25.33
C LEU A 278 -22.91 10.58 -25.59
N THR A 279 -24.21 10.28 -25.76
CA THR A 279 -25.23 11.32 -25.90
C THR A 279 -25.34 12.16 -24.62
N ALA A 280 -25.85 13.40 -24.74
CA ALA A 280 -26.08 14.24 -23.57
C ALA A 280 -27.08 13.61 -22.57
N GLU A 281 -28.05 12.83 -23.07
CA GLU A 281 -29.00 12.09 -22.25
C GLU A 281 -28.30 10.98 -21.43
N ASP A 282 -27.45 10.18 -22.06
CA ASP A 282 -26.66 9.13 -21.40
C ASP A 282 -25.68 9.72 -20.37
N GLN A 283 -24.97 10.80 -20.71
CA GLN A 283 -24.06 11.49 -19.80
C GLN A 283 -24.80 11.98 -18.54
N ILE A 284 -25.99 12.57 -18.72
CA ILE A 284 -26.84 13.02 -17.61
C ILE A 284 -27.37 11.84 -16.80
N ALA A 285 -27.81 10.75 -17.44
CA ALA A 285 -28.34 9.56 -16.77
C ALA A 285 -27.26 8.91 -15.89
N LEU A 286 -26.06 8.69 -16.42
CA LEU A 286 -24.91 8.14 -15.69
C LEU A 286 -24.51 9.01 -14.49
N LEU A 287 -24.44 10.33 -14.68
CA LEU A 287 -24.10 11.26 -13.60
C LEU A 287 -25.18 11.28 -12.51
N LYS A 288 -26.47 11.29 -12.88
CA LYS A 288 -27.58 11.24 -11.92
C LYS A 288 -27.60 9.95 -11.11
N SER A 289 -27.28 8.80 -11.72
CA SER A 289 -27.28 7.51 -11.01
C SER A 289 -26.06 7.32 -10.12
N SER A 290 -24.86 7.75 -10.54
CA SER A 290 -23.59 7.40 -9.88
C SER A 290 -22.99 8.48 -8.98
N ALA A 291 -23.40 9.75 -9.10
CA ALA A 291 -22.68 10.84 -8.42
C ALA A 291 -22.63 10.68 -6.89
N ILE A 292 -23.73 10.25 -6.27
CA ILE A 292 -23.81 10.08 -4.80
C ILE A 292 -22.86 8.96 -4.34
N GLU A 293 -22.80 7.84 -5.07
CA GLU A 293 -21.89 6.73 -4.77
C GLU A 293 -20.42 7.16 -4.87
N VAL A 294 -20.06 7.91 -5.92
CA VAL A 294 -18.69 8.43 -6.10
C VAL A 294 -18.32 9.44 -4.99
N ILE A 295 -19.26 10.29 -4.57
CA ILE A 295 -19.06 11.23 -3.46
C ILE A 295 -18.85 10.48 -2.14
N MET A 296 -19.65 9.44 -1.86
CA MET A 296 -19.50 8.59 -0.67
C MET A 296 -18.19 7.81 -0.68
N LEU A 297 -17.77 7.25 -1.81
CA LEU A 297 -16.48 6.59 -1.96
C LEU A 297 -15.30 7.55 -1.72
N ARG A 298 -15.39 8.79 -2.23
CA ARG A 298 -14.38 9.84 -1.98
C ARG A 298 -14.35 10.28 -0.51
N SER A 299 -15.50 10.39 0.17
CA SER A 299 -15.53 10.80 1.59
C SER A 299 -14.88 9.78 2.53
N ASN A 300 -14.88 8.48 2.19
CA ASN A 300 -14.17 7.47 2.99
C ASN A 300 -12.65 7.72 3.11
N GLN A 301 -12.05 8.51 2.22
CA GLN A 301 -10.63 8.86 2.32
C GLN A 301 -10.30 9.84 3.46
N SER A 302 -11.30 10.55 3.99
CA SER A 302 -11.18 11.43 5.17
C SER A 302 -11.90 10.90 6.41
N PHE A 303 -12.41 9.67 6.35
CA PHE A 303 -13.13 9.04 7.45
C PHE A 303 -12.20 8.32 8.43
N THR A 304 -12.39 8.59 9.72
CA THR A 304 -11.62 7.99 10.81
C THR A 304 -12.52 7.09 11.64
N LEU A 305 -12.15 5.81 11.73
CA LEU A 305 -12.89 4.79 12.49
C LEU A 305 -12.84 5.01 14.02
N GLU A 306 -11.78 5.64 14.54
CA GLU A 306 -11.58 5.81 15.99
C GLU A 306 -12.65 6.68 16.66
N ASP A 307 -13.12 7.72 15.98
CA ASP A 307 -14.11 8.66 16.50
C ASP A 307 -15.33 8.87 15.57
N MET A 308 -15.50 7.96 14.59
CA MET A 308 -16.61 7.90 13.63
C MET A 308 -16.87 9.26 12.96
N SER A 309 -15.80 9.89 12.48
CA SER A 309 -15.84 11.25 11.94
C SER A 309 -15.13 11.41 10.60
N TRP A 310 -15.57 12.39 9.82
CA TRP A 310 -14.87 12.88 8.63
C TRP A 310 -14.10 14.14 9.00
N THR A 311 -12.82 14.24 8.65
CA THR A 311 -12.00 15.43 8.91
C THR A 311 -11.49 16.00 7.59
N CYS A 312 -12.06 17.12 7.15
CA CYS A 312 -11.80 17.70 5.83
C CYS A 312 -10.97 19.00 5.93
N GLY A 313 -9.65 18.85 6.12
CA GLY A 313 -8.74 19.99 6.18
C GLY A 313 -8.60 20.54 7.60
N SER A 314 -9.25 21.68 7.91
CA SER A 314 -9.22 22.26 9.25
C SER A 314 -10.16 21.53 10.23
N ASN A 315 -9.90 21.69 11.54
CA ASN A 315 -10.75 21.13 12.60
C ASN A 315 -12.19 21.68 12.58
N ASP A 316 -12.43 22.83 11.93
CA ASP A 316 -13.76 23.43 11.80
C ASP A 316 -14.64 22.61 10.85
N PHE A 317 -14.03 21.97 9.84
CA PHE A 317 -14.67 21.08 8.86
C PHE A 317 -14.54 19.61 9.26
N LYS A 318 -14.83 19.34 10.53
CA LYS A 318 -14.96 17.99 11.08
C LYS A 318 -16.45 17.64 11.24
N TYR A 319 -16.87 16.46 10.78
CA TYR A 319 -18.26 16.01 10.75
C TYR A 319 -18.43 14.68 11.49
N ARG A 320 -19.53 14.53 12.21
CA ARG A 320 -19.95 13.29 12.86
C ARG A 320 -21.35 12.91 12.40
N VAL A 321 -21.69 11.63 12.50
CA VAL A 321 -23.05 11.13 12.23
C VAL A 321 -24.10 11.92 13.05
N SER A 322 -23.78 12.23 14.30
CA SER A 322 -24.62 13.02 15.21
C SER A 322 -24.91 14.46 14.76
N ASP A 323 -24.20 15.01 13.77
CA ASP A 323 -24.46 16.35 13.23
C ASP A 323 -25.71 16.39 12.31
N VAL A 324 -26.26 15.22 11.92
CA VAL A 324 -27.39 15.10 10.99
C VAL A 324 -28.47 14.08 11.38
N THR A 325 -28.30 13.33 12.49
CA THR A 325 -29.23 12.27 12.92
C THR A 325 -29.91 12.53 14.27
N GLN A 326 -30.09 13.80 14.65
CA GLN A 326 -30.90 14.16 15.83
C GLN A 326 -32.39 14.29 15.49
#